data_AF-A5YVI2-F1
#
_entry.id   AF-A5YVI2-F1
#
_cell.length_a   1.000
_cell.length_b   1.000
_cell.length_c   1.000
_cell.angle_alpha   90.00
_cell.angle_beta   90.00
_cell.angle_gamma   90.00
#
_symmetry.space_group_name_H-M   'P 1'
#
loop_
_entity.id
_entity.type
_entity.pdbx_description
1 polymer ?
#
loop_
_entity_poly.entity_id
_entity_poly.type
_entity_poly.pdbx_seq_one_letter_code
_entity_poly.pdbx_strand_id
1 'polypeptide(L)'
;YLAKLSSVGSISEEETCEKLKGLIQRQVQMCKRNLEVMDSVRRGAQLAIEKCQYQFRNRRWNCSTLDTLPVFGKVVTQGTREAAFVYAISSAGVAFAVARACSSGELEKCGCDRTMHGVSPQGFQWSGC
;
A
#
# COMPACT_ATOMS: atom_id res chain seq x y z
N TYR A 1 -15.42 2.57 1.92
CA TYR A 1 -15.17 3.17 0.59
C TYR A 1 -13.72 3.60 0.53
N LEU A 2 -12.90 2.90 -0.27
CA LEU A 2 -11.53 3.34 -0.54
C LEU A 2 -11.56 4.56 -1.46
N ALA A 3 -10.46 5.31 -1.53
CA ALA A 3 -10.42 6.52 -2.33
C ALA A 3 -9.25 6.54 -3.28
N LYS A 4 -9.46 7.18 -4.42
CA LYS A 4 -8.49 7.28 -5.49
C LYS A 4 -7.68 8.56 -5.30
N LEU A 5 -6.35 8.44 -5.14
CA LEU A 5 -5.44 9.57 -5.26
C LEU A 5 -5.39 9.97 -6.74
N SER A 6 -6.36 10.78 -7.17
CA SER A 6 -6.47 11.23 -8.57
C SER A 6 -5.60 12.45 -8.89
N SER A 7 -4.88 13.05 -7.93
CA SER A 7 -4.14 14.31 -8.19
C SER A 7 -2.80 14.49 -7.49
N VAL A 8 -2.30 13.54 -6.70
CA VAL A 8 -0.98 13.70 -6.06
C VAL A 8 0.05 12.98 -6.92
N GLY A 9 0.96 13.78 -7.48
CA GLY A 9 2.21 13.31 -8.10
C GLY A 9 3.03 12.43 -7.16
N SER A 10 4.24 12.04 -7.56
CA SER A 10 5.17 11.34 -6.66
C SER A 10 5.19 11.99 -5.27
N ILE A 11 5.06 11.21 -4.21
CA ILE A 11 5.17 11.73 -2.83
C ILE A 11 6.66 11.89 -2.54
N SER A 12 7.27 12.93 -3.12
CA SER A 12 8.70 13.21 -3.02
C SER A 12 9.03 14.35 -2.06
N GLU A 13 8.02 15.10 -1.62
CA GLU A 13 8.18 16.29 -0.77
C GLU A 13 7.38 16.20 0.52
N GLU A 14 7.93 16.73 1.61
CA GLU A 14 7.25 16.76 2.92
C GLU A 14 5.90 17.49 2.88
N GLU A 15 5.79 18.53 2.06
CA GLU A 15 4.55 19.32 1.90
C GLU A 15 3.42 18.44 1.33
N THR A 16 3.77 17.42 0.54
CA THR A 16 2.81 16.46 0.01
C THR A 16 2.15 15.65 1.12
N CYS A 17 2.92 15.26 2.15
CA CYS A 17 2.41 14.52 3.31
C CYS A 17 1.38 15.31 4.12
N GLU A 18 1.52 16.65 4.18
CA GLU A 18 0.58 17.53 4.89
C GLU A 18 -0.72 17.75 4.11
N LYS A 19 -0.64 17.72 2.78
CA LYS A 19 -1.80 17.85 1.88
C LYS A 19 -2.66 16.59 1.80
N LEU A 20 -2.17 15.45 2.29
CA LEU A 20 -2.93 14.20 2.31
C LEU A 20 -4.09 14.27 3.31
N LYS A 21 -5.31 14.34 2.79
CA LYS A 21 -6.53 14.31 3.60
C LYS A 21 -6.67 12.96 4.32
N GLY A 22 -7.04 13.00 5.59
CA GLY A 22 -7.40 11.83 6.40
C GLY A 22 -6.25 11.18 7.18
N LEU A 23 -5.03 11.72 7.12
CA LEU A 23 -3.94 11.34 8.02
C LEU A 23 -4.09 12.07 9.36
N ILE A 24 -3.79 11.37 10.45
CA ILE A 24 -3.56 12.01 11.75
C ILE A 24 -2.12 12.53 11.84
N GLN A 25 -1.85 13.48 12.75
CA GLN A 25 -0.54 14.13 12.88
C GLN A 25 0.64 13.14 13.01
N ARG A 26 0.45 12.02 13.73
CA ARG A 26 1.46 10.96 13.84
C ARG A 26 1.74 10.26 12.51
N GLN A 27 0.72 10.08 11.67
CA GLN A 27 0.88 9.49 10.32
C GLN A 27 1.56 10.48 9.37
N VAL A 28 1.29 11.78 9.49
CA VAL A 28 1.99 12.82 8.71
C VAL A 28 3.49 12.81 9.05
N GLN A 29 3.84 12.74 10.33
CA GLN A 29 5.24 12.62 10.76
C GLN A 29 5.90 11.33 10.22
N MET A 30 5.17 10.21 10.21
CA MET A 30 5.66 8.96 9.63
C MET A 30 5.90 9.09 8.12
N CYS A 31 5.00 9.75 7.39
CA CYS A 31 5.13 10.03 5.96
C CYS A 31 6.39 10.85 5.66
N LYS A 32 6.60 11.96 6.38
CA LYS A 32 7.78 12.82 6.24
C LYS A 32 9.10 12.09 6.51
N ARG A 33 9.13 11.18 7.48
CA ARG A 33 10.33 10.39 7.78
C ARG A 33 10.67 9.33 6.74
N ASN A 34 9.70 8.93 5.90
CA ASN A 34 9.83 7.79 4.99
C ASN A 34 9.46 8.16 3.54
N LEU A 35 9.73 9.40 3.11
CA LEU A 35 9.34 9.92 1.78
C LEU A 35 9.71 8.98 0.62
N GLU A 36 10.93 8.44 0.65
CA GLU A 36 11.44 7.49 -0.34
C GLU A 36 10.49 6.29 -0.58
N VAL A 37 9.87 5.77 0.48
CA VAL A 37 8.98 4.60 0.42
C VAL A 37 7.53 5.02 0.08
N MET A 38 7.17 6.29 0.29
CA MET A 38 5.78 6.75 0.19
C MET A 38 5.19 6.62 -1.22
N ASP A 39 6.03 6.68 -2.27
CA ASP A 39 5.54 6.40 -3.62
C ASP A 39 5.08 4.95 -3.81
N SER A 40 5.83 4.00 -3.24
CA SER A 40 5.46 2.58 -3.21
C SER A 40 4.17 2.37 -2.40
N VAL A 41 4.00 3.08 -1.29
CA VAL A 41 2.76 3.06 -0.48
C VAL A 41 1.58 3.57 -1.30
N ARG A 42 1.74 4.68 -2.04
CA ARG A 42 0.73 5.24 -2.95
C ARG A 42 0.32 4.22 -4.02
N ARG A 43 1.29 3.62 -4.70
CA ARG A 43 1.04 2.57 -5.71
C ARG A 43 0.32 1.36 -5.11
N GLY A 44 0.73 0.92 -3.92
CA GLY A 44 0.09 -0.20 -3.22
C GLY A 44 -1.37 0.07 -2.84
N ALA A 45 -1.69 1.29 -2.40
CA ALA A 45 -3.06 1.69 -2.11
C ALA A 45 -3.93 1.73 -3.39
N GLN A 46 -3.40 2.24 -4.50
CA GLN A 46 -4.09 2.23 -5.80
C GLN A 46 -4.34 0.80 -6.29
N LEU A 47 -3.33 -0.07 -6.18
CA LEU A 47 -3.46 -1.49 -6.53
C LEU A 47 -4.53 -2.19 -5.69
N ALA A 48 -4.58 -1.91 -4.38
CA ALA A 48 -5.61 -2.47 -3.51
C ALA A 48 -7.03 -2.11 -3.94
N ILE A 49 -7.24 -0.87 -4.40
CA ILE A 49 -8.53 -0.41 -4.92
C ILE A 49 -8.90 -1.16 -6.20
N GLU A 50 -7.97 -1.23 -7.15
CA GLU A 50 -8.17 -1.96 -8.41
C GLU A 50 -8.54 -3.42 -8.14
N LYS A 51 -7.81 -4.09 -7.23
CA LYS A 51 -8.09 -5.48 -6.86
C LYS A 51 -9.41 -5.62 -6.11
N CYS A 52 -9.76 -4.69 -5.25
CA CYS A 52 -11.05 -4.70 -4.57
C CYS A 52 -12.22 -4.58 -5.57
N GLN A 53 -12.13 -3.63 -6.51
CA GLN A 53 -13.12 -3.46 -7.57
C GLN A 53 -13.21 -4.69 -8.46
N TYR A 54 -12.08 -5.28 -8.83
CA TYR A 54 -12.03 -6.50 -9.62
C TYR A 54 -12.73 -7.67 -8.92
N GLN A 55 -12.45 -7.89 -7.63
CA GLN A 55 -13.05 -8.98 -6.85
C GLN A 55 -14.57 -8.83 -6.67
N PHE A 56 -15.04 -7.58 -6.57
CA PHE A 56 -16.45 -7.28 -6.29
C PHE A 56 -17.25 -6.78 -7.51
N ARG A 57 -16.69 -6.83 -8.72
CA ARG A 57 -17.30 -6.28 -9.96
C ARG A 57 -18.73 -6.75 -10.25
N ASN A 58 -19.09 -7.96 -9.82
CA ASN A 58 -20.40 -8.58 -10.04
C ASN A 58 -21.24 -8.65 -8.75
N ARG A 59 -20.93 -7.83 -7.74
CA ARG A 59 -21.65 -7.77 -6.46
C ARG A 59 -22.41 -6.45 -6.35
N ARG A 60 -23.48 -6.43 -5.53
CA ARG A 60 -24.27 -5.21 -5.24
C ARG A 60 -23.41 -4.09 -4.68
N TRP A 61 -22.47 -4.44 -3.81
CA TRP A 61 -21.37 -3.57 -3.40
C TRP A 61 -20.15 -3.92 -4.25
N ASN A 62 -19.70 -2.99 -5.08
CA ASN A 62 -18.66 -3.22 -6.11
C ASN A 62 -17.31 -2.58 -5.76
N CYS A 63 -17.11 -2.18 -4.51
CA CYS A 63 -15.91 -1.46 -4.05
C CYS A 63 -15.61 -0.17 -4.84
N SER A 64 -16.63 0.47 -5.41
CA SER A 64 -16.49 1.78 -6.04
C SER A 64 -15.97 2.81 -5.04
N THR A 65 -15.05 3.64 -5.52
CA THR A 65 -14.48 4.75 -4.76
C THR A 65 -15.25 6.01 -5.12
N LEU A 66 -15.72 6.79 -4.13
CA LEU A 66 -16.18 8.15 -4.38
C LEU A 66 -14.96 9.08 -4.38
N ASP A 67 -14.86 9.97 -5.37
CA ASP A 67 -13.72 10.90 -5.53
C ASP A 67 -13.52 11.85 -4.33
N THR A 68 -14.47 11.89 -3.39
CA THR A 68 -14.49 12.80 -2.24
C THR A 68 -13.99 12.20 -0.93
N LEU A 69 -13.73 10.89 -0.86
CA LEU A 69 -13.30 10.25 0.38
C LEU A 69 -11.75 10.23 0.47
N PRO A 70 -11.16 10.24 1.68
CA PRO A 70 -9.72 10.16 1.84
C PRO A 70 -9.22 8.71 1.76
N VAL A 71 -8.06 8.48 1.12
CA VAL A 71 -7.44 7.13 0.93
C VAL A 71 -6.98 6.55 2.26
N PHE A 72 -6.58 7.44 3.15
CA PHE A 72 -6.14 7.14 4.50
C PHE A 72 -7.19 7.70 5.47
N GLY A 73 -7.60 6.93 6.48
CA GLY A 73 -8.61 7.34 7.46
C GLY A 73 -9.65 6.26 7.76
N LYS A 74 -10.72 6.59 8.49
CA LYS A 74 -11.87 5.69 8.73
C LYS A 74 -12.70 5.54 7.45
N VAL A 75 -12.20 4.67 6.58
CA VAL A 75 -12.76 4.34 5.26
C VAL A 75 -14.09 3.56 5.38
N VAL A 76 -14.37 2.91 6.51
CA VAL A 76 -15.67 2.31 6.80
C VAL A 76 -16.03 2.51 8.28
N THR A 77 -17.13 3.20 8.54
CA THR A 77 -17.61 3.56 9.89
C THR A 77 -18.39 2.43 10.57
N GLN A 78 -18.82 1.41 9.82
CA GLN A 78 -19.51 0.22 10.33
C GLN A 78 -18.64 -1.03 10.21
N GLY A 79 -18.69 -1.90 11.22
CA GLY A 79 -18.00 -3.20 11.22
C GLY A 79 -18.68 -4.21 10.28
N THR A 80 -18.62 -3.97 8.97
CA THR A 80 -19.16 -4.88 7.95
C THR A 80 -18.09 -5.84 7.41
N ARG A 81 -18.54 -6.91 6.73
CA ARG A 81 -17.63 -7.88 6.09
C ARG A 81 -16.80 -7.23 4.98
N GLU A 82 -17.41 -6.30 4.25
CA GLU A 82 -16.78 -5.50 3.20
C GLU A 82 -15.70 -4.58 3.78
N ALA A 83 -15.95 -4.02 4.97
CA ALA A 83 -14.94 -3.24 5.69
C ALA A 83 -13.69 -4.06 6.01
N ALA A 84 -13.88 -5.25 6.61
CA ALA A 84 -12.78 -6.15 6.94
C ALA A 84 -11.96 -6.51 5.69
N PHE A 85 -12.63 -6.81 4.58
CA PHE A 85 -11.96 -7.08 3.31
C PHE A 85 -11.15 -5.88 2.82
N VAL A 86 -11.73 -4.67 2.87
CA VAL A 86 -11.08 -3.42 2.45
C VAL A 86 -9.80 -3.14 3.25
N TYR A 87 -9.82 -3.34 4.56
CA TYR A 87 -8.62 -3.18 5.41
C TYR A 87 -7.55 -4.23 5.07
N ALA A 88 -7.96 -5.49 4.88
CA ALA A 88 -7.06 -6.56 4.51
C ALA A 88 -6.38 -6.30 3.15
N ILE A 89 -7.15 -6.00 2.11
CA ILE A 89 -6.61 -5.80 0.75
C ILE A 89 -5.75 -4.52 0.66
N SER A 90 -6.10 -3.46 1.39
CA SER A 90 -5.29 -2.24 1.47
C SER A 90 -3.94 -2.49 2.13
N SER A 91 -3.94 -3.22 3.24
CA SER A 91 -2.70 -3.57 3.96
C SER A 91 -1.82 -4.48 3.12
N ALA A 92 -2.42 -5.47 2.46
CA ALA A 92 -1.73 -6.37 1.54
C ALA A 92 -1.15 -5.62 0.33
N GLY A 93 -1.91 -4.68 -0.26
CA GLY A 93 -1.48 -3.90 -1.41
C GLY A 93 -0.25 -3.04 -1.10
N VAL A 94 -0.25 -2.36 0.05
CA VAL A 94 0.90 -1.58 0.52
C VAL A 94 2.11 -2.48 0.78
N ALA A 95 1.94 -3.57 1.54
CA ALA A 95 3.03 -4.49 1.84
C ALA A 95 3.63 -5.09 0.57
N PHE A 96 2.80 -5.50 -0.38
CA PHE A 96 3.21 -6.05 -1.66
C PHE A 96 4.01 -5.03 -2.49
N ALA A 97 3.50 -3.81 -2.63
CA ALA A 97 4.17 -2.79 -3.43
C ALA A 97 5.53 -2.38 -2.85
N VAL A 98 5.62 -2.21 -1.52
CA VAL A 98 6.88 -1.91 -0.84
C VAL A 98 7.87 -3.06 -0.95
N ALA A 99 7.44 -4.30 -0.69
CA ALA A 99 8.31 -5.48 -0.82
C ALA A 99 8.86 -5.62 -2.25
N ARG A 100 8.00 -5.39 -3.26
CA ARG A 100 8.41 -5.41 -4.67
C ARG A 100 9.46 -4.34 -4.96
N ALA A 101 9.23 -3.11 -4.53
CA ALA A 101 10.17 -2.00 -4.72
C ALA A 101 11.53 -2.26 -4.04
N CYS A 102 11.53 -2.88 -2.85
CA CYS A 102 12.75 -3.33 -2.19
C CYS A 102 13.47 -4.41 -3.02
N SER A 103 12.76 -5.45 -3.46
CA SER A 103 13.37 -6.54 -4.24
C SER A 103 13.91 -6.11 -5.60
N SER A 104 13.32 -5.07 -6.22
CA SER A 104 13.76 -4.55 -7.51
C SER A 104 14.90 -3.53 -7.42
N GLY A 105 15.32 -3.15 -6.21
CA GLY A 105 16.33 -2.11 -6.00
C GLY A 105 15.84 -0.69 -6.30
N GLU A 106 14.53 -0.45 -6.27
CA GLU A 106 13.95 0.90 -6.45
C GLU A 106 14.14 1.77 -5.19
N LEU A 107 14.28 1.13 -4.02
CA LEU A 107 14.50 1.77 -2.73
C LEU A 107 15.93 1.46 -2.26
N GLU A 108 16.64 2.46 -1.72
CA GLU A 108 18.03 2.28 -1.28
C GLU A 108 18.12 1.68 0.13
N LYS A 109 17.13 1.96 0.98
CA LYS A 109 17.13 1.55 2.40
C LYS A 109 16.64 0.13 2.65
N CYS A 110 16.21 -0.59 1.63
CA CYS A 110 15.77 -1.99 1.75
C CYS A 110 16.19 -2.79 0.52
N GLY A 111 16.09 -4.11 0.61
CA GLY A 111 16.48 -5.01 -0.47
C GLY A 111 15.96 -6.41 -0.27
N CYS A 112 16.55 -7.36 -0.99
CA CYS A 112 16.28 -8.78 -0.85
C CYS A 112 16.69 -9.27 0.54
N ASP A 113 15.93 -10.22 1.08
CA ASP A 113 16.29 -10.89 2.32
C ASP A 113 17.54 -11.75 2.11
N ARG A 114 18.58 -11.51 2.91
CA ARG A 114 19.86 -12.23 2.87
C ARG A 114 20.02 -13.22 4.01
N THR A 115 19.02 -13.36 4.88
CA THR A 115 19.07 -14.27 6.02
C THR A 115 19.11 -15.74 5.58
N MET A 116 18.44 -16.08 4.48
CA MET A 116 18.45 -17.41 3.86
C MET A 116 19.43 -17.44 2.69
N HIS A 117 20.51 -18.20 2.82
CA HIS A 117 21.54 -18.34 1.80
C HIS A 117 22.16 -19.74 1.85
N GLY A 118 22.87 -20.11 0.78
CA GLY A 118 23.59 -21.39 0.71
C GLY A 118 22.68 -22.59 0.41
N VAL A 119 23.13 -23.77 0.80
CA VAL A 119 22.44 -25.03 0.49
C VAL A 119 21.50 -25.40 1.63
N SER A 120 20.23 -25.61 1.30
CA SER A 120 19.22 -26.10 2.24
C SER A 120 19.54 -27.53 2.71
N PRO A 121 18.98 -27.98 3.85
CA PRO A 121 19.10 -29.36 4.29
C PRO A 121 18.55 -30.39 3.28
N GLN A 122 17.67 -29.95 2.36
CA GLN A 122 17.06 -30.78 1.32
C GLN A 122 17.89 -30.80 0.01
N GLY A 123 19.04 -30.14 -0.02
CA GLY A 123 19.98 -30.19 -1.15
C GLY A 123 19.75 -29.15 -2.25
N PHE A 124 18.72 -28.29 -2.15
CA PHE A 124 18.57 -27.16 -3.07
C PHE A 124 19.36 -25.94 -2.60
N GLN A 125 19.87 -25.13 -3.54
CA GLN A 125 20.64 -23.92 -3.24
C GLN A 125 19.75 -22.66 -3.29
N TRP A 126 19.77 -21.88 -2.22
CA TRP A 126 19.20 -20.53 -2.18
C TRP A 126 20.01 -19.60 -3.07
N SER A 127 19.34 -18.92 -4.01
CA SER A 127 19.95 -17.94 -4.91
C SER A 127 18.92 -16.92 -5.38
N GLY A 128 19.43 -15.80 -5.90
CA GLY A 128 18.62 -14.74 -6.47
C GLY A 128 17.99 -13.81 -5.44
N CYS A 129 16.92 -13.17 -5.90
CA CYS A 129 15.94 -12.37 -5.21
C CYS A 129 14.59 -12.70 -5.88
#